data_AF-D3SWP2-F1
#
_entry.id   AF-D3SWP2-F1
#
_cell.length_a   1.000
_cell.length_b   1.000
_cell.length_c   1.000
_cell.angle_alpha   90.00
_cell.angle_beta   90.00
_cell.angle_gamma   90.00
#
_symmetry.space_group_name_H-M   'P 1'
#
loop_
_entity.id
_entity.type
_entity.pdbx_description
1 polymer ?
#
loop_
_entity_poly.entity_id
_entity_poly.type
_entity_poly.pdbx_seq_one_letter_code
_entity_poly.pdbx_strand_id
1 'polypeptide(L)' 'MNPAGALLFLFGLAVVTFPEKLLRVFFFGLLQEGTLSSAGALFYRLIGGFFMFAGVAVAVGM' A
#
# COMPACT_ATOMS: atom_id res chain seq x y z
N MET A 1 16.73 -3.84 -14.46
CA MET A 1 15.59 -3.99 -13.54
C MET A 1 15.96 -3.37 -12.20
N ASN A 2 15.29 -2.30 -11.78
CA ASN A 2 15.61 -1.59 -10.53
C ASN A 2 14.94 -2.30 -9.33
N PRO A 3 15.72 -2.82 -8.35
CA PRO A 3 15.15 -3.49 -7.18
C PRO A 3 14.29 -2.56 -6.32
N ALA A 4 14.55 -1.25 -6.33
CA ALA A 4 13.70 -0.28 -5.64
C ALA A 4 12.27 -0.25 -6.21
N GLY A 5 12.12 -0.42 -7.53
CA GLY A 5 10.81 -0.51 -8.17
C GLY A 5 10.05 -1.78 -7.78
N ALA A 6 10.74 -2.91 -7.68
CA ALA A 6 10.14 -4.15 -7.18
C ALA A 6 9.68 -4.03 -5.72
N LEU A 7 10.49 -3.41 -4.85
CA LEU A 7 10.10 -3.16 -3.46
C LEU A 7 8.90 -2.21 -3.36
N LEU A 8 8.87 -1.16 -4.18
CA LEU A 8 7.76 -0.22 -4.24
C LEU A 8 6.46 -0.90 -4.71
N PHE A 9 6.57 -1.81 -5.69
CA PHE A 9 5.44 -2.62 -6.14
C PHE A 9 4.90 -3.51 -5.02
N LEU A 10 5.78 -4.23 -4.32
CA LEU A 10 5.39 -5.11 -3.22
C LEU A 10 4.76 -4.33 -2.06
N PHE A 11 5.29 -3.13 -1.77
CA PHE A 11 4.68 -2.22 -0.81
C PHE A 11 3.28 -1.80 -1.25
N GLY A 12 3.12 -1.35 -2.50
CA GLY A 12 1.81 -1.00 -3.06
C GLY A 12 0.81 -2.15 -3.00
N LEU A 13 1.25 -3.36 -3.37
CA LEU A 13 0.44 -4.58 -3.29
C LEU A 13 -0.04 -4.83 -1.86
N ALA A 14 0.87 -4.76 -0.87
CA ALA A 14 0.51 -4.95 0.53
C ALA A 14 -0.53 -3.92 1.00
N VAL A 15 -0.40 -2.65 0.61
CA VAL A 15 -1.35 -1.57 0.92
C VAL A 15 -2.73 -1.84 0.28
N VAL A 16 -2.78 -2.34 -0.96
CA VAL A 16 -4.05 -2.72 -1.62
C VAL A 16 -4.72 -3.89 -0.90
N THR A 17 -3.97 -4.94 -0.59
CA THR A 17 -4.54 -6.18 -0.05
C THR A 17 -4.92 -6.04 1.42
N PHE A 18 -4.11 -5.34 2.22
CA PHE A 18 -4.26 -5.28 3.68
C PHE A 18 -4.14 -3.84 4.24
N PRO A 19 -4.93 -2.87 3.76
CA PRO A 19 -4.77 -1.45 4.15
C PRO A 19 -4.93 -1.25 5.67
N GLU A 20 -5.93 -1.90 6.27
CA GLU A 20 -6.22 -1.76 7.70
C GLU A 20 -5.15 -2.40 8.59
N LYS A 21 -4.63 -3.59 8.20
CA LYS A 21 -3.55 -4.25 8.94
C LYS A 21 -2.27 -3.42 8.90
N LEU A 22 -1.93 -2.85 7.74
CA LEU A 22 -0.76 -1.98 7.60
C LEU A 22 -0.89 -0.71 8.43
N LEU A 23 -2.06 -0.06 8.42
CA LEU A 23 -2.32 1.09 9.28
C LEU A 23 -2.17 0.73 10.74
N ARG A 24 -2.73 -0.40 11.20
CA ARG A 24 -2.53 -0.85 12.58
C ARG A 24 -1.07 -1.00 12.93
N VAL A 25 -0.29 -1.68 12.07
CA VAL A 25 1.15 -1.84 12.31
C VAL A 25 1.84 -0.48 12.40
N PHE A 26 1.49 0.46 11.52
CA PHE A 26 2.07 1.81 11.52
C PHE A 26 1.73 2.62 12.77
N PHE A 27 0.53 2.45 13.31
CA PHE A 27 0.05 3.06 14.55
C PHE A 27 0.31 2.17 15.78
N PHE A 28 1.28 1.25 15.74
CA PHE A 28 1.64 0.39 16.88
C PHE A 28 0.47 -0.40 17.49
N GLY A 29 -0.52 -0.77 16.69
CA GLY A 29 -1.71 -1.51 17.11
C GLY A 29 -2.75 -0.66 17.84
N LEU A 30 -2.60 0.66 17.90
CA LEU A 30 -3.53 1.56 18.60
C LEU A 30 -4.91 1.68 17.91
N LEU A 31 -5.01 1.28 16.64
CA LEU A 31 -6.27 1.30 15.89
C LEU A 31 -7.03 -0.02 16.06
N GLN A 32 -8.33 0.06 16.36
CA GLN A 32 -9.20 -1.10 16.55
C GLN A 32 -9.71 -1.68 15.22
N GLU A 33 -10.20 -2.91 15.25
CA GLU A 33 -10.93 -3.54 14.14
C GLU A 33 -12.16 -2.76 13.72
N GLY A 34 -12.27 -2.44 12.43
CA GLY A 34 -13.39 -1.68 11.88
C GLY A 34 -13.27 -0.17 12.06
N THR A 35 -12.12 0.35 12.51
CA THR A 35 -11.89 1.80 12.60
C THR A 35 -11.85 2.45 11.21
N LEU A 36 -11.45 1.68 10.20
CA LEU A 36 -11.38 2.15 8.82
C LEU A 36 -12.74 2.04 8.15
N SER A 37 -13.34 3.18 7.79
CA SER A 37 -14.57 3.20 6.99
C SER A 37 -14.34 2.61 5.60
N SER A 38 -15.41 2.16 4.93
CA SER A 38 -15.32 1.62 3.56
C SER A 38 -14.68 2.61 2.58
N ALA A 39 -14.98 3.91 2.73
CA ALA A 39 -14.37 4.97 1.92
C ALA A 39 -12.87 5.15 2.23
N GLY A 40 -12.49 5.08 3.52
CA GLY A 40 -11.08 5.10 3.93
C GLY A 40 -10.31 3.90 3.37
N ALA A 41 -10.87 2.69 3.45
CA ALA A 41 -10.28 1.48 2.88
C ALA A 41 -10.05 1.61 1.37
N LEU A 42 -11.03 2.17 0.64
CA LEU A 42 -10.90 2.45 -0.78
C LEU A 42 -9.79 3.47 -1.08
N PHE A 43 -9.71 4.56 -0.31
CA PHE A 43 -8.66 5.56 -0.44
C PHE A 43 -7.26 4.96 -0.28
N TYR A 44 -7.03 4.15 0.75
CA TYR A 44 -5.74 3.48 0.94
C TYR A 44 -5.44 2.47 -0.17
N ARG A 45 -6.45 1.76 -0.68
CA ARG A 45 -6.27 0.89 -1.85
C ARG A 45 -5.86 1.65 -3.11
N LEU A 46 -6.40 2.84 -3.34
CA LEU A 46 -5.98 3.69 -4.46
C LEU A 46 -4.53 4.15 -4.31
N ILE A 47 -4.12 4.51 -3.08
CA ILE A 47 -2.71 4.82 -2.77
C ILE A 47 -1.82 3.61 -3.06
N GLY A 48 -2.20 2.43 -2.60
CA GLY A 48 -1.47 1.19 -2.87
C GLY A 48 -1.35 0.90 -4.37
N GLY A 49 -2.44 1.09 -5.12
CA GLY A 49 -2.46 0.97 -6.58
C GLY A 49 -1.48 1.94 -7.25
N PHE A 50 -1.47 3.20 -6.82
CA PHE A 50 -0.50 4.19 -7.30
C PHE A 50 0.95 3.72 -7.09
N PHE A 51 1.28 3.19 -5.91
CA PHE A 51 2.61 2.64 -5.63
C PHE A 51 2.94 1.40 -6.46
N MET A 52 1.95 0.56 -6.79
CA MET A 52 2.16 -0.56 -7.72
C MET A 52 2.54 -0.05 -9.10
N PHE A 53 1.79 0.90 -9.67
CA PHE A 53 2.09 1.46 -11.00
C PHE A 53 3.42 2.21 -11.02
N ALA A 54 3.70 3.03 -10.00
CA ALA A 54 4.99 3.70 -9.84
C ALA A 54 6.14 2.69 -9.70
N GLY A 55 5.93 1.60 -8.95
CA GLY A 55 6.91 0.53 -8.78
C GLY A 55 7.25 -0.18 -10.08
N VAL A 56 6.24 -0.45 -10.92
CA VAL A 56 6.46 -0.98 -12.27
C VAL A 56 7.30 -0.01 -13.10
N ALA A 57 6.91 1.27 -13.17
CA ALA A 57 7.63 2.29 -13.92
C ALA A 57 9.11 2.37 -13.51
N VAL A 58 9.38 2.47 -12.20
CA VAL A 58 10.73 2.51 -11.64
C VAL A 58 11.50 1.21 -11.92
N ALA A 59 10.85 0.05 -11.83
CA ALA A 59 11.49 -1.25 -12.07
C ALA A 59 11.98 -1.40 -13.52
N VAL A 60 11.22 -0.87 -14.48
CA VAL A 60 11.57 -0.88 -15.91
C VAL A 60 12.42 0.32 -16.35
N GLY A 61 12.65 1.29 -15.45
CA GLY A 61 13.52 2.44 -15.71
C GLY A 61 12.84 3.61 -16.45
N MET A 62 11.52 3.70 -16.36
CA MET A 62 10.74 4.87 -16.77
C MET A 62 10.69 5.92 -15.66
#